data_AF-A0A077ZMA3-F1
#
_entry.id   AF-A0A077ZMA3-F1
#
_cell.length_a   1.000
_cell.length_b   1.000
_cell.length_c   1.000
_cell.angle_alpha   90.00
_cell.angle_beta   90.00
_cell.angle_gamma   90.00
#
_symmetry.space_group_name_H-M   'P 1'
#
loop_
_entity.id
_entity.type
_entity.pdbx_description
1 polymer ?
#
loop_
_entity_poly.entity_id
_entity_poly.type
_entity_poly.pdbx_seq_one_letter_code
_entity_poly.pdbx_strand_id
1 'polypeptide(L)'
;MTIHWTMMAIRFVLIAIICLMEQLKRWKRKWKFVFRHHNSPPVILPTHIAFALRYETDMERLASLVTTCYLMGIRRISVYRFESWNSDLSSRLAIYCTSWLPETEKEFTLTYLSRDDSICFLVNAVQQSILQLPSNSRVNDEQLLSSFNKSCCVDEVDLLVVFGDHGTVVGYPPFCLSWAEIHVLPPLSKVTKTDMLQALYEFSNKERRFGK
;
A
#
# COMPACT_ATOMS: atom_id res chain seq x y z
N MET A 1 -35.37 -31.39 -20.28
CA MET A 1 -34.32 -31.15 -19.25
C MET A 1 -32.90 -31.02 -19.80
N THR A 2 -32.58 -31.51 -21.01
CA THR A 2 -31.22 -31.48 -21.58
C THR A 2 -30.70 -30.09 -21.96
N ILE A 3 -31.59 -29.20 -22.44
CA ILE A 3 -31.22 -27.85 -22.90
C ILE A 3 -30.69 -26.96 -21.75
N HIS A 4 -31.20 -27.13 -20.54
CA HIS A 4 -30.75 -26.32 -19.40
C HIS A 4 -29.33 -26.71 -18.94
N TRP A 5 -29.00 -28.00 -18.98
CA TRP A 5 -27.66 -28.52 -18.67
C TRP A 5 -26.63 -28.09 -19.71
N THR A 6 -26.97 -28.13 -20.99
CA THR A 6 -26.06 -27.66 -22.05
C THR A 6 -25.80 -26.15 -21.93
N MET A 7 -26.81 -25.34 -21.61
CA MET A 7 -26.63 -23.91 -21.38
C MET A 7 -25.74 -23.61 -20.15
N MET A 8 -25.93 -24.34 -19.05
CA MET A 8 -25.07 -24.24 -17.86
C MET A 8 -23.61 -24.59 -18.19
N ALA A 9 -23.39 -25.68 -18.92
CA ALA A 9 -22.05 -26.12 -19.33
C ALA A 9 -21.36 -25.08 -20.22
N ILE A 10 -22.04 -24.51 -21.21
CA ILE A 10 -21.49 -23.45 -22.07
C ILE A 10 -21.10 -22.23 -21.24
N ARG A 11 -21.94 -21.82 -20.29
CA ARG A 11 -21.65 -20.67 -19.41
C ARG A 11 -20.42 -20.91 -18.55
N PHE A 12 -20.27 -22.12 -18.01
CA PHE A 12 -19.10 -22.50 -17.20
C PHE A 12 -17.81 -22.50 -18.03
N VAL A 13 -17.87 -23.04 -19.26
CA VAL A 13 -16.73 -23.05 -20.18
C VAL A 13 -16.32 -21.62 -20.57
N LEU A 14 -17.28 -20.75 -20.87
CA LEU A 14 -16.99 -19.34 -21.18
C LEU A 14 -16.33 -18.62 -20.00
N ILE A 15 -16.84 -18.80 -18.77
CA ILE A 15 -16.23 -18.22 -17.57
C ILE A 15 -14.81 -18.75 -17.38
N ALA A 16 -14.59 -20.06 -17.55
CA ALA A 16 -13.26 -20.66 -17.45
C ALA A 16 -12.29 -20.08 -18.49
N ILE A 17 -12.73 -19.90 -19.74
CA ILE A 17 -11.92 -19.29 -20.80
C ILE A 17 -11.57 -17.83 -20.46
N ILE A 18 -12.54 -17.03 -19.99
CA ILE A 18 -12.31 -15.64 -19.59
C ILE A 18 -11.28 -15.57 -18.46
N CYS A 19 -11.45 -16.38 -17.41
CA CYS A 19 -10.49 -16.46 -16.31
C CYS A 19 -9.09 -16.86 -16.80
N LEU A 20 -9.00 -17.83 -17.72
CA LEU A 20 -7.72 -18.31 -18.26
C LEU A 20 -7.04 -17.26 -19.16
N MET A 21 -7.81 -16.50 -19.93
CA MET A 21 -7.31 -15.37 -20.71
C MET A 21 -6.79 -14.23 -19.82
N GLU A 22 -7.47 -13.93 -18.72
CA GLU A 22 -7.00 -12.93 -17.75
C GLU A 22 -5.71 -13.37 -17.05
N GLN A 23 -5.62 -14.65 -16.64
CA GLN A 23 -4.42 -15.27 -16.10
C GLN A 23 -3.24 -15.14 -17.08
N LEU A 24 -3.45 -15.47 -18.36
CA LEU A 24 -2.44 -15.33 -19.42
C LEU A 24 -2.01 -13.87 -19.64
N LYS A 25 -2.96 -12.92 -19.64
CA LYS A 25 -2.65 -11.49 -19.74
C LYS A 25 -1.79 -11.03 -18.57
N ARG A 26 -2.12 -11.42 -17.34
CA ARG A 26 -1.31 -11.15 -16.15
C ARG A 26 0.08 -11.74 -16.28
N TRP A 27 0.17 -13.02 -16.65
CA TRP A 27 1.45 -13.71 -16.81
C TRP A 27 2.31 -12.99 -17.85
N LYS A 28 1.74 -12.62 -19.00
CA LYS A 28 2.44 -11.85 -20.03
C LYS A 28 2.92 -10.48 -19.53
N ARG A 29 2.13 -9.76 -18.73
CA ARG A 29 2.57 -8.48 -18.11
C ARG A 29 3.70 -8.71 -17.11
N LYS A 30 3.57 -9.70 -16.23
CA LYS A 30 4.58 -10.07 -15.22
C LYS A 30 5.89 -10.46 -15.90
N TRP A 31 5.84 -11.33 -16.91
CA TRP A 31 7.04 -11.74 -17.65
C TRP A 31 7.64 -10.61 -18.48
N LYS A 32 6.82 -9.76 -19.13
CA LYS A 32 7.35 -8.58 -19.84
C LYS A 32 8.05 -7.61 -18.88
N PHE A 33 7.60 -7.53 -17.63
CA PHE A 33 8.25 -6.75 -16.58
C PHE A 33 9.56 -7.40 -16.13
N VAL A 34 9.54 -8.69 -15.79
CA VAL A 34 10.73 -9.47 -15.39
C VAL A 34 11.80 -9.45 -16.48
N PHE A 35 11.44 -9.66 -17.75
CA PHE A 35 12.40 -9.66 -18.87
C PHE A 35 12.97 -8.28 -19.20
N ARG A 36 12.29 -7.17 -18.84
CA ARG A 36 12.82 -5.83 -19.10
C ARG A 36 13.89 -5.40 -18.10
N HIS A 37 14.01 -6.09 -16.98
CA HIS A 37 14.93 -5.75 -15.92
C HIS A 37 15.85 -6.95 -15.70
N HIS A 38 16.95 -6.95 -16.44
CA HIS A 38 17.96 -8.03 -16.48
C HIS A 38 18.67 -8.29 -15.14
N ASN A 39 18.40 -7.48 -14.11
CA ASN A 39 18.88 -7.73 -12.76
C ASN A 39 17.99 -8.78 -12.11
N SER A 40 18.59 -9.81 -11.52
CA SER A 40 17.92 -10.84 -10.72
C SER A 40 16.95 -10.18 -9.74
N PRO A 41 15.68 -10.62 -9.64
CA PRO A 41 14.68 -9.96 -8.80
C PRO A 41 15.19 -9.81 -7.36
N PRO A 42 14.80 -8.73 -6.64
CA PRO A 42 15.19 -8.51 -5.25
C PRO A 42 14.81 -9.74 -4.42
N VAL A 43 15.77 -10.22 -3.62
CA VAL A 43 15.65 -11.49 -2.88
C VAL A 43 14.60 -11.39 -1.77
N ILE A 44 14.53 -10.23 -1.13
CA ILE A 44 13.59 -9.91 -0.06
C ILE A 44 12.76 -8.71 -0.51
N LEU A 45 11.44 -8.84 -0.42
CA LEU A 45 10.50 -7.77 -0.74
C LEU A 45 9.82 -7.27 0.55
N PRO A 46 9.50 -5.97 0.63
CA PRO A 46 8.67 -5.46 1.71
C PRO A 46 7.28 -6.09 1.61
N THR A 47 6.71 -6.49 2.75
CA THR A 47 5.34 -6.99 2.81
C THR A 47 4.34 -5.85 2.68
N HIS A 48 4.69 -4.68 3.22
CA HIS A 48 3.89 -3.46 3.18
C HIS A 48 4.75 -2.25 2.77
N ILE A 49 4.35 -1.58 1.68
CA ILE A 49 4.97 -0.31 1.25
C ILE A 49 4.02 0.84 1.52
N ALA A 50 4.55 1.96 1.98
CA ALA A 50 3.82 3.21 2.05
C ALA A 50 4.40 4.28 1.12
N PHE A 51 3.53 5.06 0.49
CA PHE A 51 3.88 6.24 -0.29
C PHE A 51 3.42 7.49 0.47
N ALA A 52 4.35 8.37 0.84
CA ALA A 52 4.03 9.64 1.49
C ALA A 52 4.05 10.80 0.49
N LEU A 53 2.91 11.45 0.35
CA LEU A 53 2.67 12.58 -0.55
C LEU A 53 2.51 13.85 0.29
N ARG A 54 3.25 14.90 -0.05
CA ARG A 54 3.16 16.22 0.56
C ARG A 54 2.24 17.13 -0.24
N TYR A 55 2.56 17.33 -1.52
CA TYR A 55 1.87 18.24 -2.45
C TYR A 55 1.59 17.58 -3.80
N GLU A 56 1.95 16.31 -3.95
CA GLU A 56 1.88 15.57 -5.19
C GLU A 56 0.43 15.30 -5.61
N THR A 57 0.12 15.61 -6.86
CA THR A 57 -1.22 15.46 -7.45
C THR A 57 -1.27 14.51 -8.65
N ASP A 58 -0.11 13.99 -9.09
CA ASP A 58 0.01 13.09 -10.24
C ASP A 58 -0.40 11.65 -9.89
N MET A 59 -1.72 11.44 -9.75
CA MET A 59 -2.30 10.15 -9.39
C MET A 59 -2.06 9.05 -10.44
N GLU A 60 -1.88 9.42 -11.71
CA GLU A 60 -1.55 8.45 -12.77
C GLU A 60 -0.14 7.88 -12.58
N ARG A 61 0.84 8.74 -12.28
CA ARG A 61 2.19 8.26 -12.00
C ARG A 61 2.19 7.42 -10.73
N LEU A 62 1.51 7.86 -9.67
CA LEU A 62 1.39 7.09 -8.43
C LEU A 62 0.80 5.71 -8.69
N ALA A 63 -0.31 5.63 -9.43
CA ALA A 63 -0.92 4.36 -9.80
C ALA A 63 0.03 3.46 -10.61
N SER A 64 0.89 4.05 -11.45
CA SER A 64 1.94 3.33 -12.16
C SER A 64 2.95 2.67 -11.20
N LEU A 65 3.32 3.36 -10.12
CA LEU A 65 4.20 2.83 -9.07
C LEU A 65 3.51 1.74 -8.26
N VAL A 66 2.26 1.97 -7.83
CA VAL A 66 1.42 0.98 -7.13
C VAL A 66 1.31 -0.30 -7.97
N THR A 67 1.03 -0.16 -9.26
CA THR A 67 0.98 -1.29 -10.21
C THR A 67 2.33 -2.00 -10.30
N THR A 68 3.44 -1.25 -10.28
CA THR A 68 4.79 -1.81 -10.32
C THR A 68 5.06 -2.65 -9.06
N CYS A 69 4.75 -2.13 -7.87
CA CYS A 69 4.85 -2.86 -6.61
C CYS A 69 3.98 -4.12 -6.61
N TYR A 70 2.73 -4.01 -7.08
CA TYR A 70 1.84 -5.16 -7.18
C TYR A 70 2.41 -6.26 -8.11
N LEU A 71 2.97 -5.88 -9.27
CA LEU A 71 3.54 -6.85 -10.22
C LEU A 71 4.78 -7.54 -9.63
N MET A 72 5.50 -6.88 -8.73
CA MET A 72 6.60 -7.46 -7.95
C MET A 72 6.13 -8.45 -6.87
N GLY A 73 4.83 -8.45 -6.54
CA GLY A 73 4.26 -9.35 -5.54
C GLY A 73 3.95 -8.67 -4.20
N ILE A 74 4.17 -7.36 -4.08
CA ILE A 74 3.77 -6.60 -2.89
C ILE A 74 2.24 -6.46 -2.91
N ARG A 75 1.57 -6.86 -1.83
CA ARG A 75 0.09 -6.92 -1.77
C ARG A 75 -0.52 -5.85 -0.88
N ARG A 76 0.23 -5.33 0.09
CA ARG A 76 -0.22 -4.26 0.97
C ARG A 76 0.48 -2.96 0.60
N ILE A 77 -0.31 -1.95 0.26
CA ILE A 77 0.19 -0.63 -0.10
C ILE A 77 -0.63 0.42 0.63
N SER A 78 0.05 1.35 1.31
CA SER A 78 -0.57 2.53 1.89
C SER A 78 -0.19 3.78 1.10
N VAL A 79 -1.13 4.70 0.93
CA VAL A 79 -0.88 6.02 0.36
C VAL A 79 -1.28 7.06 1.39
N TYR A 80 -0.30 7.76 1.91
CA TYR A 80 -0.48 8.88 2.81
C TYR A 80 -0.43 10.19 2.06
N ARG A 81 -1.35 11.09 2.38
CA ARG A 81 -1.31 12.47 1.95
C ARG A 81 -1.36 13.40 3.15
N PHE A 82 -0.49 14.40 3.19
CA PHE A 82 -0.53 15.37 4.28
C PHE A 82 -1.84 16.17 4.31
N GLU A 83 -2.35 16.50 3.14
CA GLU A 83 -3.69 17.07 2.98
C GLU A 83 -4.77 15.99 3.05
N SER A 84 -6.00 16.38 3.39
CA SER A 84 -7.13 15.47 3.41
C SER A 84 -7.46 14.94 2.01
N TRP A 85 -7.95 13.70 1.97
CA TRP A 85 -8.52 13.13 0.75
C TRP A 85 -9.85 13.82 0.45
N ASN A 86 -9.99 14.36 -0.76
CA ASN A 86 -11.31 14.68 -1.29
C ASN A 86 -11.85 13.46 -2.06
N SER A 87 -13.17 13.37 -2.20
CA SER A 87 -13.85 12.23 -2.81
C SER A 87 -13.44 11.97 -4.27
N ASP A 88 -13.10 13.03 -5.00
CA ASP A 88 -12.64 12.94 -6.40
C ASP A 88 -11.25 12.29 -6.50
N LEU A 89 -10.26 12.76 -5.74
CA LEU A 89 -8.90 12.22 -5.79
C LEU A 89 -8.84 10.77 -5.33
N SER A 90 -9.54 10.43 -4.25
CA SER A 90 -9.57 9.04 -3.75
C SER A 90 -10.22 8.10 -4.77
N SER A 91 -11.31 8.52 -5.40
CA SER A 91 -11.98 7.70 -6.42
C SER A 91 -11.15 7.55 -7.69
N ARG A 92 -10.51 8.62 -8.16
CA ARG A 92 -9.58 8.58 -9.30
C ARG A 92 -8.41 7.64 -9.04
N LEU A 93 -7.74 7.78 -7.90
CA LEU A 93 -6.63 6.91 -7.54
C LEU A 93 -7.07 5.45 -7.41
N ALA A 94 -8.23 5.20 -6.79
CA ALA A 94 -8.79 3.85 -6.72
C ALA A 94 -8.99 3.26 -8.12
N ILE A 95 -9.62 3.99 -9.04
CA ILE A 95 -9.82 3.55 -10.42
C ILE A 95 -8.49 3.24 -11.11
N TYR A 96 -7.50 4.13 -11.03
CA TYR A 96 -6.21 3.90 -11.67
C TYR A 96 -5.46 2.70 -11.07
N CYS A 97 -5.59 2.47 -9.76
CA CYS A 97 -4.91 1.38 -9.05
C CYS A 97 -5.63 0.03 -9.16
N THR A 98 -6.95 -0.01 -9.38
CA THR A 98 -7.74 -1.26 -9.32
C THR A 98 -8.44 -1.64 -10.62
N SER A 99 -8.59 -0.72 -11.59
CA SER A 99 -9.27 -1.04 -12.88
C SER A 99 -8.64 -2.19 -13.66
N TRP A 100 -7.36 -2.47 -13.42
CA TRP A 100 -6.63 -3.58 -14.04
C TRP A 100 -6.53 -4.82 -13.13
N LEU A 101 -6.96 -4.73 -11.88
CA LEU A 101 -7.10 -5.85 -10.96
C LEU A 101 -8.40 -6.60 -11.28
N PRO A 102 -8.38 -7.94 -11.29
CA PRO A 102 -9.60 -8.72 -11.40
C PRO A 102 -10.30 -8.82 -10.04
N GLU A 103 -11.63 -8.88 -10.08
CA GLU A 103 -12.51 -8.90 -8.90
C GLU A 103 -12.23 -10.06 -7.92
N THR A 104 -11.56 -11.12 -8.39
CA THR A 104 -11.24 -12.31 -7.59
C THR A 104 -10.08 -12.11 -6.62
N GLU A 105 -9.33 -11.02 -6.76
CA GLU A 105 -8.08 -10.82 -6.02
C GLU A 105 -8.32 -10.10 -4.69
N LYS A 106 -8.72 -10.89 -3.69
CA LYS A 106 -9.04 -10.41 -2.32
C LYS A 106 -7.82 -10.01 -1.49
N GLU A 107 -6.61 -10.35 -1.92
CA GLU A 107 -5.39 -10.14 -1.11
C GLU A 107 -4.75 -8.77 -1.29
N PHE A 108 -5.10 -8.03 -2.34
CA PHE A 108 -4.55 -6.69 -2.55
C PHE A 108 -5.26 -5.68 -1.64
N THR A 109 -4.50 -5.02 -0.78
CA THR A 109 -5.00 -3.98 0.12
C THR A 109 -4.36 -2.66 -0.22
N LEU A 110 -5.18 -1.67 -0.55
CA LEU A 110 -4.78 -0.29 -0.78
C LEU A 110 -5.43 0.59 0.27
N THR A 111 -4.62 1.11 1.20
CA THR A 111 -5.08 1.94 2.31
C THR A 111 -4.78 3.41 2.03
N TYR A 112 -5.77 4.27 2.27
CA TYR A 112 -5.60 5.71 2.14
C TYR A 112 -5.48 6.33 3.52
N LEU A 113 -4.42 7.10 3.73
CA LEU A 113 -4.13 7.77 4.99
C LEU A 113 -4.00 9.26 4.76
N SER A 114 -4.33 10.01 5.78
CA SER A 114 -4.26 11.46 5.82
C SER A 114 -3.57 11.93 7.10
N ARG A 115 -3.38 13.24 7.22
CA ARG A 115 -2.93 13.84 8.49
C ARG A 115 -3.79 13.42 9.69
N ASP A 116 -5.10 13.24 9.50
CA ASP A 116 -5.99 12.89 10.60
C ASP A 116 -5.70 11.49 11.16
N ASP A 117 -5.10 10.60 10.35
CA ASP A 117 -4.70 9.24 10.72
C ASP A 117 -3.33 9.16 11.42
N SER A 118 -2.67 10.30 11.62
CA SER A 118 -1.33 10.39 12.21
C SER A 118 -1.36 10.76 13.70
N ILE A 119 -0.69 11.86 14.07
CA ILE A 119 -0.65 12.38 15.44
C ILE A 119 -2.05 12.83 15.89
N CYS A 120 -2.88 13.36 14.98
CA CYS A 120 -4.25 13.76 15.30
C CYS A 120 -5.05 12.56 15.85
N PHE A 121 -4.94 11.40 15.20
CA PHE A 121 -5.53 10.16 15.68
C PHE A 121 -5.01 9.78 17.05
N LEU A 122 -3.69 9.84 17.27
CA LEU A 122 -3.11 9.51 18.58
C LEU A 122 -3.67 10.38 19.71
N VAL A 123 -3.69 11.69 19.48
CA VAL A 123 -4.19 12.67 20.45
C VAL A 123 -5.67 12.41 20.74
N ASN A 124 -6.47 12.17 19.72
CA ASN A 124 -7.90 11.87 19.87
C ASN A 124 -8.12 10.58 20.66
N ALA A 125 -7.37 9.52 20.37
CA ALA A 125 -7.48 8.25 21.09
C ALA A 125 -7.09 8.40 22.57
N VAL A 126 -6.00 9.11 22.87
CA VAL A 126 -5.60 9.43 24.26
C VAL A 126 -6.69 10.23 24.96
N GLN A 127 -7.24 11.26 24.30
CA GLN A 127 -8.30 12.08 24.86
C GLN A 127 -9.54 11.24 25.19
N GLN A 128 -9.95 10.35 24.29
CA GLN A 128 -11.07 9.43 24.53
C GLN A 128 -10.78 8.49 25.71
N SER A 129 -9.57 7.94 25.81
CA SER A 129 -9.18 7.10 26.96
C SER A 129 -9.22 7.87 28.28
N ILE A 130 -8.73 9.12 28.30
CA ILE A 130 -8.76 9.99 29.49
C ILE A 130 -10.20 10.29 29.92
N LEU A 131 -11.10 10.56 28.97
CA LEU A 131 -12.51 10.84 29.28
C LEU A 131 -13.27 9.64 29.85
N GLN A 132 -12.81 8.41 29.58
CA GLN A 132 -13.40 7.18 30.10
C GLN A 132 -12.81 6.76 31.45
N LEU A 133 -11.73 7.39 31.90
CA LEU A 133 -11.05 7.05 33.15
C LEU A 133 -11.73 7.74 34.35
N PRO A 134 -11.93 7.02 35.47
CA PRO A 134 -12.36 7.65 36.71
C PRO A 134 -11.34 8.71 37.16
N SER A 135 -11.80 9.80 37.79
CA SER A 135 -10.95 10.85 38.34
C SER A 135 -9.83 10.26 39.22
N ASN A 136 -8.57 10.66 38.96
CA ASN A 136 -7.31 10.17 39.57
C ASN A 136 -6.78 8.81 39.10
N SER A 137 -7.36 8.21 38.06
CA SER A 137 -6.81 7.00 37.45
C SER A 137 -5.66 7.33 36.51
N ARG A 138 -4.53 6.61 36.60
CA ARG A 138 -3.49 6.67 35.56
C ARG A 138 -3.95 5.89 34.34
N VAL A 139 -3.67 6.42 33.16
CA VAL A 139 -3.87 5.67 31.91
C VAL A 139 -2.88 4.51 31.91
N ASN A 140 -3.37 3.28 31.81
CA ASN A 140 -2.52 2.10 31.65
C ASN A 140 -2.04 2.03 30.19
N ASP A 141 -0.74 1.86 29.97
CA ASP A 141 -0.15 1.71 28.64
C ASP A 141 -0.80 0.58 27.84
N GLU A 142 -1.20 -0.53 28.48
CA GLU A 142 -1.91 -1.63 27.80
C GLU A 142 -3.31 -1.22 27.32
N GLN A 143 -4.00 -0.37 28.08
CA GLN A 143 -5.30 0.17 27.67
C GLN A 143 -5.13 1.15 26.51
N LEU A 144 -4.09 1.99 26.53
CA LEU A 144 -3.76 2.86 25.41
C LEU A 144 -3.41 2.07 24.16
N LEU A 145 -2.50 1.08 24.26
CA LEU A 145 -2.09 0.23 23.15
C LEU A 145 -3.26 -0.57 22.57
N SER A 146 -4.14 -1.11 23.41
CA SER A 146 -5.33 -1.81 22.93
C SER A 146 -6.35 -0.86 22.29
N SER A 147 -6.48 0.37 22.80
CA SER A 147 -7.29 1.43 22.18
C SER A 147 -6.72 1.78 20.80
N PHE A 148 -5.41 2.02 20.71
CA PHE A 148 -4.72 2.27 19.45
C PHE A 148 -4.88 1.10 18.49
N ASN A 149 -4.58 -0.14 18.86
CA ASN A 149 -4.72 -1.28 17.96
C ASN A 149 -6.16 -1.50 17.46
N LYS A 150 -7.18 -1.16 18.27
CA LYS A 150 -8.58 -1.26 17.84
C LYS A 150 -9.01 -0.17 16.87
N SER A 151 -8.45 1.03 17.03
CA SER A 151 -8.90 2.20 16.27
C SER A 151 -7.93 2.59 15.15
N CYS A 152 -6.71 2.08 15.19
CA CYS A 152 -5.68 2.38 14.22
C CYS A 152 -5.72 1.34 13.11
N CYS A 153 -6.25 1.75 11.97
CA CYS A 153 -6.29 0.93 10.75
C CYS A 153 -4.93 0.85 10.05
N VAL A 154 -3.84 1.29 10.70
CA VAL A 154 -2.56 1.55 10.06
C VAL A 154 -1.54 0.51 10.53
N ASP A 155 -1.32 -0.49 9.69
CA ASP A 155 -0.30 -1.53 9.91
C ASP A 155 1.11 -0.94 9.86
N GLU A 156 2.06 -1.61 10.53
CA GLU A 156 3.49 -1.33 10.38
C GLU A 156 3.91 -1.40 8.90
N VAL A 157 4.85 -0.53 8.52
CA VAL A 157 5.35 -0.41 7.15
C VAL A 157 6.77 -0.94 7.09
N ASP A 158 7.07 -1.73 6.06
CA ASP A 158 8.44 -2.19 5.83
C ASP A 158 9.28 -1.14 5.13
N LEU A 159 8.69 -0.45 4.14
CA LEU A 159 9.34 0.55 3.31
C LEU A 159 8.43 1.77 3.13
N LEU A 160 8.88 2.92 3.60
CA LEU A 160 8.28 4.22 3.32
C LEU A 160 9.01 4.91 2.17
N VAL A 161 8.27 5.24 1.12
CA VAL A 161 8.75 6.02 -0.02
C VAL A 161 8.26 7.45 0.11
N VAL A 162 9.19 8.39 0.19
CA VAL A 162 8.94 9.83 0.21
C VAL A 162 9.36 10.41 -1.14
N PHE A 163 8.58 11.33 -1.69
CA PHE A 163 8.90 11.98 -2.96
C PHE A 163 9.47 13.39 -2.74
N GLY A 164 10.50 13.74 -3.52
CA GLY A 164 11.13 15.06 -3.52
C GLY A 164 12.22 15.24 -2.46
N ASP A 165 12.79 16.44 -2.39
CA ASP A 165 13.95 16.74 -1.53
C ASP A 165 13.53 17.09 -0.11
N HIS A 166 12.84 16.15 0.54
CA HIS A 166 12.28 16.35 1.87
C HIS A 166 12.98 15.40 2.83
N GLY A 167 13.88 15.91 3.68
CA GLY A 167 14.50 15.16 4.78
C GLY A 167 13.51 14.84 5.91
N THR A 168 12.24 14.58 5.59
CA THR A 168 11.14 14.43 6.54
C THR A 168 10.17 13.36 6.06
N VAL A 169 9.51 12.66 6.98
CA VAL A 169 8.46 11.67 6.68
C VAL A 169 7.08 12.28 6.39
N VAL A 170 7.01 13.60 6.15
CA VAL A 170 5.79 14.31 5.72
C VAL A 170 4.62 14.25 6.73
N GLY A 171 4.87 13.80 7.97
CA GLY A 171 3.83 13.58 8.98
C GLY A 171 3.13 12.22 8.86
N TYR A 172 3.70 11.29 8.10
CA TYR A 172 3.25 9.89 8.09
C TYR A 172 3.14 9.36 9.53
N PRO A 173 2.13 8.53 9.84
CA PRO A 173 1.92 7.99 11.18
C PRO A 173 3.21 7.41 11.81
N PRO A 174 3.76 8.04 12.87
CA PRO A 174 5.11 7.73 13.34
C PRO A 174 5.22 6.33 13.96
N PHE A 175 4.13 5.83 14.54
CA PHE A 175 4.06 4.49 15.16
C PHE A 175 4.13 3.34 14.14
N CYS A 176 3.90 3.61 12.85
CA CYS A 176 4.04 2.62 11.79
C CYS A 176 5.47 2.52 11.25
N LEU A 177 6.37 3.42 11.67
CA LEU A 177 7.71 3.60 11.09
C LEU A 177 8.84 3.04 11.95
N SER A 178 8.53 2.41 13.08
CA SER A 178 9.48 1.89 14.07
C SER A 178 10.63 1.10 13.44
N TRP A 179 10.31 0.31 12.41
CA TRP A 179 11.24 -0.56 11.70
C TRP A 179 11.23 -0.34 10.18
N ALA A 180 10.58 0.75 9.75
CA ALA A 180 10.43 1.06 8.35
C ALA A 180 11.76 1.55 7.78
N GLU A 181 12.11 1.00 6.63
CA GLU A 181 13.15 1.55 5.79
C GLU A 181 12.61 2.77 5.05
N ILE A 182 13.39 3.85 4.92
CA ILE A 182 12.90 5.11 4.36
C ILE A 182 13.72 5.45 3.12
N HIS A 183 13.06 5.44 1.96
CA HIS A 183 13.67 5.83 0.69
C HIS A 183 13.08 7.14 0.21
N VAL A 184 13.97 8.05 -0.17
CA VAL A 184 13.60 9.30 -0.81
C VAL A 184 13.80 9.12 -2.31
N LEU A 185 12.71 9.21 -3.06
CA LEU A 185 12.71 9.18 -4.51
C LEU A 185 12.58 10.61 -5.07
N PRO A 186 12.92 10.83 -6.35
CA PRO A 186 12.63 12.09 -7.02
C PRO A 186 11.16 12.50 -6.87
N PRO A 187 10.81 13.79 -7.08
CA PRO A 187 9.43 14.24 -7.07
C PRO A 187 8.53 13.35 -7.94
N LEU A 188 7.29 13.08 -7.50
CA LEU A 188 6.39 12.13 -8.19
C LEU A 188 6.20 12.45 -9.69
N SER A 189 6.25 13.72 -10.09
CA SER A 189 6.16 14.09 -11.51
C SER A 189 7.33 13.56 -12.37
N LYS A 190 8.50 13.31 -11.75
CA LYS A 190 9.72 12.87 -12.42
C LYS A 190 10.09 11.41 -12.14
N VAL A 191 9.56 10.82 -11.07
CA VAL A 191 9.90 9.46 -10.67
C VAL A 191 9.52 8.44 -11.75
N THR A 192 10.40 7.49 -11.95
CA THR A 192 10.28 6.43 -12.94
C THR A 192 10.10 5.07 -12.27
N LYS A 193 9.71 4.06 -13.06
CA LYS A 193 9.64 2.67 -12.59
C LYS A 193 11.01 2.13 -12.18
N THR A 194 12.06 2.59 -12.85
CA THR A 194 13.45 2.23 -12.53
C THR A 194 13.86 2.75 -11.17
N ASP A 195 13.45 3.97 -10.80
CA ASP A 195 13.72 4.52 -9.46
C ASP A 195 13.05 3.68 -8.37
N MET A 196 11.79 3.27 -8.60
CA MET A 196 11.07 2.40 -7.67
C MET A 196 11.74 1.03 -7.51
N LEU A 197 12.21 0.43 -8.62
CA LEU A 197 12.91 -0.85 -8.56
C LEU A 197 14.23 -0.74 -7.83
N GLN A 198 14.96 0.35 -8.07
CA GLN A 198 16.20 0.63 -7.35
C GLN A 198 15.95 0.69 -5.84
N ALA A 199 14.90 1.39 -5.39
CA ALA A 199 14.52 1.40 -3.97
C ALA A 199 14.18 0.00 -3.44
N LEU A 200 13.49 -0.85 -4.21
CA LEU A 200 13.22 -2.24 -3.81
C LEU A 200 14.50 -3.09 -3.74
N TYR A 201 15.46 -2.87 -4.62
CA TYR A 201 16.75 -3.53 -4.58
C TYR A 201 17.56 -3.12 -3.34
N GLU A 202 17.61 -1.83 -3.06
CA GLU A 202 18.28 -1.30 -1.88
C GLU A 202 17.64 -1.82 -0.58
N PHE A 203 16.30 -1.86 -0.53
CA PHE A 203 15.58 -2.51 0.56
C PHE A 203 16.00 -3.98 0.72
N SER A 204 16.06 -4.73 -0.37
CA SER A 204 16.41 -6.16 -0.33
C SER A 204 17.83 -6.45 0.15
N ASN A 205 18.74 -5.48 -0.03
CA ASN A 205 20.15 -5.59 0.33
C ASN A 205 20.45 -5.10 1.75
N LYS A 206 19.50 -4.47 2.44
CA LYS A 206 19.73 -3.96 3.78
C LYS A 206 19.66 -5.07 4.82
N GLU A 207 20.75 -5.22 5.59
CA GLU A 207 20.75 -6.08 6.76
C GLU A 207 19.93 -5.44 7.90
N ARG A 208 18.76 -6.01 8.15
CA ARG A 208 17.92 -5.68 9.30
C ARG A 208 18.50 -6.32 10.56
N ARG A 209 19.44 -5.63 11.22
CA ARG A 209 20.11 -6.14 12.43
C ARG A 209 19.31 -5.98 13.72
N PHE A 210 18.29 -5.12 13.76
CA PHE A 210 17.33 -4.92 14.86
C PHE A 210 17.83 -5.32 16.27
N GLY A 211 18.92 -4.68 16.72
CA GLY A 211 19.47 -4.85 18.07
C GLY A 211 20.29 -6.13 18.32
N LYS A 212 20.67 -6.86 17.27
CA LYS A 212 21.63 -7.97 17.31
C LYS A 212 23.05 -7.54 16.93
#